data_AF-A0A9D2QZX0-F1
#
_entry.id   AF-A0A9D2QZX0-F1
#
_cell.length_a   1.000
_cell.length_b   1.000
_cell.length_c   1.000
_cell.angle_alpha   90.00
_cell.angle_beta   90.00
_cell.angle_gamma   90.00
#
_symmetry.space_group_name_H-M   'P 1'
#
loop_
_entity.id
_entity.type
_entity.pdbx_description
1 polymer ?
#
loop_
_entity_poly.entity_id
_entity_poly.type
_entity_poly.pdbx_seq_one_letter_code
_entity_poly.pdbx_strand_id
1 'polypeptide(L)'
;MTTLLVAREYIRNFYVKYEEYAIPALKFLLALASLLMINGQLGYMGQLNKAAAVLIVALICSFMPKNFMLFVAAGFVTLHLYEVSLECAGVALAVFLLLFLLYFRFTPGETVMVLITPLLFILRIPYAAPILAGLLGNPLSAVTVACGVIVYYLVSYMSMNASLLSASAAESILVRIREILDGVFGNREMVIIAAAFAVTTILVYLVRRLSVDYSWTIAIISGALLDIVVILVGDLIYDADFSIPGLLLGSVGGALVAFLVQFFRFNLDYSRTEKVQFEDDEYYYYVKAVPKMTVSTPEKKVKKITTQRGNRRVKHTNMRDAAHRQRE
;
A
#
# COMPACT_ATOMS: atom_id res chain seq x y z
N MET A 1 18.49 9.07 -12.96
CA MET A 1 18.32 7.60 -12.94
C MET A 1 19.20 6.94 -11.87
N THR A 2 20.54 7.13 -11.89
CA THR A 2 21.46 6.54 -10.90
C THR A 2 21.17 6.96 -9.46
N THR A 3 20.80 8.22 -9.21
CA THR A 3 20.46 8.73 -7.87
C THR A 3 19.22 8.08 -7.25
N LEU A 4 18.14 7.90 -8.02
CA LEU A 4 16.91 7.23 -7.57
C LEU A 4 17.16 5.76 -7.25
N LEU A 5 17.98 5.07 -8.06
CA LEU A 5 18.34 3.67 -7.81
C LEU A 5 19.21 3.51 -6.57
N VAL A 6 20.17 4.42 -6.36
CA VAL A 6 20.98 4.46 -5.14
C VAL A 6 20.08 4.72 -3.91
N ALA A 7 19.15 5.67 -3.99
CA ALA A 7 18.20 5.94 -2.92
C ALA A 7 17.32 4.72 -2.60
N ARG A 8 16.79 4.04 -3.62
CA ARG A 8 16.03 2.79 -3.46
C ARG A 8 16.85 1.71 -2.74
N GLU A 9 18.10 1.52 -3.12
CA GLU A 9 18.95 0.49 -2.50
C GLU A 9 19.29 0.83 -1.05
N TYR A 10 19.50 2.11 -0.72
CA TYR A 10 19.64 2.56 0.67
C TYR A 10 18.38 2.28 1.49
N ILE A 11 17.19 2.61 0.98
CA ILE A 11 15.91 2.36 1.66
C ILE A 11 15.70 0.86 1.86
N ARG A 12 15.96 0.06 0.83
CA ARG A 12 15.83 -1.40 0.89
C ARG A 12 16.79 -2.00 1.91
N ASN A 13 18.06 -1.60 1.90
CA ASN A 13 19.06 -2.09 2.85
C ASN A 13 18.73 -1.67 4.28
N PHE A 14 18.19 -0.46 4.48
CA PHE A 14 17.68 -0.02 5.77
C PHE A 14 16.50 -0.90 6.23
N TYR A 15 15.51 -1.13 5.36
CA TYR A 15 14.36 -1.98 5.67
C TYR A 15 14.78 -3.41 6.06
N VAL A 16 15.65 -4.03 5.28
CA VAL A 16 16.13 -5.41 5.55
C VAL A 16 16.97 -5.46 6.83
N LYS A 17 17.80 -4.45 7.08
CA LYS A 17 18.64 -4.39 8.29
C LYS A 17 17.82 -4.21 9.57
N TYR A 18 16.72 -3.47 9.52
CA TYR A 18 15.88 -3.14 10.66
C TYR A 18 14.48 -3.77 10.59
N GLU A 19 14.33 -4.88 9.87
CA GLU A 19 13.03 -5.51 9.57
C GLU A 19 12.22 -5.79 10.85
N GLU A 20 12.89 -6.24 11.91
CA GLU A 20 12.31 -6.52 13.23
C GLU A 20 11.57 -5.32 13.84
N TYR A 21 12.06 -4.10 13.59
CA TYR A 21 11.45 -2.85 14.06
C TYR A 21 10.56 -2.20 12.99
N ALA A 22 10.93 -2.32 11.72
CA ALA A 22 10.24 -1.69 10.60
C ALA A 22 8.84 -2.31 10.37
N ILE A 23 8.70 -3.63 10.50
CA ILE A 23 7.41 -4.30 10.29
C ILE A 23 6.38 -3.87 11.35
N PRO A 24 6.67 -3.92 12.67
CA PRO A 24 5.75 -3.38 13.67
C PRO A 24 5.42 -1.92 13.44
N ALA A 25 6.40 -1.08 13.09
CA ALA A 25 6.17 0.34 12.81
C ALA A 25 5.20 0.55 11.62
N LEU A 26 5.35 -0.21 10.53
CA LEU A 26 4.44 -0.13 9.38
C LEU A 26 3.04 -0.62 9.74
N LYS A 27 2.91 -1.67 10.56
CA LYS A 27 1.61 -2.14 11.07
C LYS A 27 0.94 -1.10 11.96
N PHE A 28 1.72 -0.45 12.83
CA PHE A 28 1.25 0.67 13.64
C PHE A 28 0.68 1.78 12.77
N LEU A 29 1.44 2.22 11.75
CA LEU A 29 1.02 3.30 10.85
C LEU A 29 -0.22 2.91 10.03
N LEU A 30 -0.29 1.69 9.53
CA LEU A 30 -1.46 1.20 8.79
C LEU A 30 -2.69 1.15 9.70
N ALA A 31 -2.57 0.57 10.90
CA ALA A 31 -3.67 0.52 11.85
C ALA A 31 -4.12 1.93 12.27
N LEU A 32 -3.18 2.82 12.57
CA LEU A 32 -3.45 4.21 12.94
C LEU A 32 -4.19 4.94 11.82
N ALA A 33 -3.71 4.85 10.58
CA ALA A 33 -4.35 5.46 9.43
C ALA A 33 -5.79 4.93 9.24
N SER A 34 -5.98 3.61 9.28
CA SER A 34 -7.29 3.00 9.15
C SER A 34 -8.27 3.47 10.24
N LEU A 35 -7.85 3.46 11.50
CA LEU A 35 -8.71 3.84 12.61
C LEU A 35 -9.04 5.35 12.61
N LEU A 36 -8.06 6.21 12.29
CA LEU A 36 -8.32 7.65 12.15
C LEU A 36 -9.31 7.94 11.01
N MET A 37 -9.24 7.18 9.92
CA MET A 37 -10.15 7.35 8.78
C MET A 37 -11.55 6.84 9.09
N ILE A 38 -11.68 5.72 9.82
CA ILE A 38 -12.98 5.26 10.34
C ILE A 38 -13.58 6.32 11.26
N ASN A 39 -12.81 6.88 12.20
CA ASN A 39 -13.27 7.94 13.08
C ASN A 39 -13.66 9.21 12.32
N GLY A 40 -12.91 9.55 11.27
CA GLY A 40 -13.21 10.70 10.42
C GLY A 40 -14.51 10.57 9.64
N GLN A 41 -14.94 9.35 9.28
CA GLN A 41 -16.19 9.12 8.56
C GLN A 41 -17.41 8.88 9.46
N LEU A 42 -17.23 8.18 10.59
CA LEU A 42 -18.35 7.83 11.48
C LEU A 42 -18.37 8.69 12.73
N GLY A 43 -17.31 8.67 13.54
CA GLY A 43 -17.11 9.61 14.65
C GLY A 43 -18.18 9.61 15.77
N TYR A 44 -19.20 8.74 15.72
CA TYR A 44 -20.37 8.79 16.61
C TYR A 44 -20.05 8.48 18.08
N MET A 45 -19.27 7.42 18.35
CA MET A 45 -18.85 7.06 19.70
C MET A 45 -17.70 7.94 20.20
N GLY A 46 -17.99 8.83 21.14
CA GLY A 46 -17.01 9.79 21.68
C GLY A 46 -15.79 9.16 22.36
N GLN A 47 -15.92 7.97 22.94
CA GLN A 47 -14.82 7.23 23.58
C GLN A 47 -13.78 6.77 22.54
N LEU A 48 -14.25 6.29 21.38
CA LEU A 48 -13.38 5.82 20.28
C LEU A 48 -12.79 6.99 19.49
N ASN A 49 -13.46 8.14 19.48
CA ASN A 49 -12.97 9.33 18.79
C ASN A 49 -11.78 10.02 19.49
N LYS A 50 -11.48 9.65 20.73
CA LYS A 50 -10.32 10.20 21.46
C LYS A 50 -9.02 9.74 20.81
N ALA A 51 -8.15 10.69 20.46
CA ALA A 51 -6.84 10.40 19.87
C ALA A 51 -6.01 9.39 20.70
N ALA A 52 -6.05 9.49 22.03
CA ALA A 52 -5.37 8.55 22.92
C ALA A 52 -5.88 7.11 22.76
N ALA A 53 -7.19 6.91 22.62
CA ALA A 53 -7.78 5.58 22.43
C ALA A 53 -7.31 4.97 21.10
N VAL A 54 -7.38 5.75 20.01
CA VAL A 54 -6.91 5.32 18.69
C VAL A 54 -5.44 4.94 18.70
N LEU A 55 -4.59 5.76 19.33
CA LEU A 55 -3.15 5.51 19.42
C LEU A 55 -2.83 4.23 20.20
N ILE A 56 -3.51 4.00 21.34
CA ILE A 56 -3.31 2.79 22.15
C ILE A 56 -3.72 1.55 21.34
N VAL A 57 -4.88 1.58 20.69
CA VAL A 57 -5.36 0.44 19.90
C VAL A 57 -4.44 0.18 18.70
N ALA A 58 -4.02 1.22 17.98
CA ALA A 58 -3.08 1.09 16.87
C ALA A 58 -1.73 0.50 17.33
N LEU A 59 -1.27 0.86 18.53
CA LEU A 59 -0.07 0.30 19.14
C LEU A 59 -0.25 -1.19 19.47
N ILE A 60 -1.41 -1.60 20.01
CA ILE A 60 -1.69 -3.03 20.23
C ILE A 60 -1.66 -3.80 18.90
N CYS A 61 -2.25 -3.23 17.85
CA CYS A 61 -2.22 -3.81 16.50
C CYS A 61 -0.79 -4.00 15.94
N SER A 62 0.18 -3.18 16.36
CA SER A 62 1.56 -3.30 15.87
C SER A 62 2.24 -4.58 16.33
N PHE A 63 1.88 -5.10 17.51
CA PHE A 63 2.43 -6.34 18.07
C PHE A 63 1.63 -7.59 17.69
N MET A 64 0.33 -7.45 17.41
CA MET A 64 -0.57 -8.59 17.13
C MET A 64 -0.45 -9.13 15.69
N PRO A 65 -0.89 -10.36 15.37
CA PRO A 65 -0.90 -10.90 14.00
C PRO A 65 -1.64 -9.99 13.02
N LYS A 66 -1.27 -9.98 11.73
CA LYS A 66 -1.86 -9.05 10.74
C LYS A 66 -3.38 -9.10 10.70
N ASN A 67 -3.96 -10.29 10.74
CA ASN A 67 -5.42 -10.51 10.74
C ASN A 67 -6.14 -9.90 11.96
N PHE A 68 -5.44 -9.68 13.08
CA PHE A 68 -6.01 -8.99 14.24
C PHE A 68 -6.48 -7.57 13.89
N MET A 69 -5.77 -6.88 13.00
CA MET A 69 -6.12 -5.52 12.56
C MET A 69 -7.50 -5.46 11.87
N LEU A 70 -7.90 -6.54 11.18
CA LEU A 70 -9.22 -6.61 10.53
C LEU A 70 -10.35 -6.67 11.55
N PHE A 71 -10.19 -7.49 12.59
CA PHE A 71 -11.17 -7.59 13.67
C PHE A 71 -11.28 -6.27 14.43
N VAL A 72 -10.16 -5.60 14.69
CA VAL A 72 -10.15 -4.29 15.35
C VAL A 72 -10.85 -3.24 14.48
N ALA A 73 -10.54 -3.17 13.18
CA ALA A 73 -11.18 -2.21 12.27
C ALA A 73 -12.70 -2.46 12.16
N ALA A 74 -13.12 -3.72 11.97
CA ALA A 74 -14.54 -4.08 11.93
C ALA A 74 -15.25 -3.79 13.27
N GLY A 75 -14.57 -4.05 14.39
CA GLY A 75 -15.05 -3.71 15.73
C GLY A 75 -15.25 -2.20 15.90
N PHE A 76 -14.30 -1.38 15.47
CA PHE A 76 -14.42 0.07 15.49
C PHE A 76 -15.63 0.54 14.68
N VAL A 77 -15.78 0.09 13.43
CA VAL A 77 -16.94 0.43 12.60
C VAL A 77 -18.23 0.03 13.30
N THR A 78 -18.32 -1.22 13.78
CA THR A 78 -19.53 -1.73 14.44
C THR A 78 -19.87 -0.95 15.71
N LEU A 79 -18.89 -0.59 16.53
CA LEU A 79 -19.09 0.18 17.75
C LEU A 79 -19.51 1.63 17.47
N HIS A 80 -18.98 2.26 16.42
CA HIS A 80 -19.48 3.56 15.98
C HIS A 80 -20.94 3.48 15.51
N LEU A 81 -21.31 2.42 14.77
CA LEU A 81 -22.68 2.23 14.29
C LEU A 81 -23.66 1.86 15.41
N TYR A 82 -23.18 1.29 16.52
CA TYR A 82 -24.00 1.01 17.69
C TYR A 82 -24.58 2.28 18.31
N GLU A 83 -23.82 3.37 18.31
CA GLU A 83 -24.30 4.69 18.76
C GLU A 83 -25.33 5.30 17.80
N VAL A 84 -25.36 4.88 16.52
CA VAL A 84 -26.38 5.30 15.56
C VAL A 84 -27.67 4.53 15.80
N SER A 85 -27.60 3.19 15.75
CA SER A 85 -28.71 2.31 16.09
C SER A 85 -28.25 0.86 16.27
N LEU A 86 -29.03 0.07 17.03
CA LEU A 86 -28.74 -1.35 17.23
C LEU A 86 -28.83 -2.15 15.92
N GLU A 87 -29.78 -1.81 15.05
CA GLU A 87 -29.96 -2.48 13.76
C GLU A 87 -28.78 -2.20 12.82
N CYS A 88 -28.26 -0.96 12.80
CA CYS A 88 -27.08 -0.61 11.99
C CYS A 88 -25.86 -1.42 12.40
N ALA A 89 -25.60 -1.53 13.71
CA ALA A 89 -24.53 -2.36 14.23
C ALA A 89 -24.73 -3.85 13.90
N GLY A 90 -25.96 -4.35 14.05
CA GLY A 90 -26.29 -5.75 13.73
C GLY A 90 -26.06 -6.09 12.25
N VAL A 91 -26.51 -5.23 11.34
CA VAL A 91 -26.29 -5.41 9.89
C VAL A 91 -24.80 -5.34 9.56
N ALA A 92 -24.08 -4.34 10.07
CA ALA A 92 -22.64 -4.21 9.82
C ALA A 92 -21.86 -5.44 10.32
N LEU A 93 -22.18 -5.95 11.51
CA LEU A 93 -21.57 -7.16 12.06
C LEU A 93 -21.84 -8.38 11.18
N ALA A 94 -23.08 -8.57 10.71
CA ALA A 94 -23.43 -9.66 9.80
C ALA A 94 -22.66 -9.58 8.48
N VAL A 95 -22.53 -8.38 7.90
CA VAL A 95 -21.72 -8.15 6.70
C VAL A 95 -20.25 -8.48 6.98
N PHE A 96 -19.67 -7.97 8.07
CA PHE A 96 -18.27 -8.28 8.42
C PHE A 96 -18.02 -9.77 8.64
N LEU A 97 -18.95 -10.49 9.27
CA LEU A 97 -18.84 -11.95 9.42
C LEU A 97 -18.81 -12.64 8.06
N LEU A 98 -19.70 -12.26 7.14
CA LEU A 98 -19.71 -12.80 5.78
C LEU A 98 -18.39 -12.49 5.05
N LEU A 99 -17.91 -11.25 5.13
CA LEU A 99 -16.64 -10.85 4.51
C LEU A 99 -15.44 -11.58 5.13
N PHE A 100 -15.44 -11.83 6.44
CA PHE A 100 -14.42 -12.63 7.11
C PHE A 100 -14.43 -14.08 6.63
N LEU A 101 -15.61 -14.70 6.48
CA LEU A 101 -15.71 -16.05 5.92
C LEU A 101 -15.09 -16.12 4.52
N LEU A 102 -15.37 -15.14 3.65
CA LEU A 102 -14.78 -15.06 2.32
C LEU A 102 -13.26 -14.85 2.39
N TYR A 103 -12.81 -13.86 3.17
CA TYR A 103 -11.39 -13.53 3.32
C TYR A 103 -10.56 -14.71 3.84
N PHE A 104 -10.98 -15.34 4.94
CA PHE A 104 -10.25 -16.45 5.54
C PHE A 104 -10.26 -17.70 4.66
N ARG A 105 -11.30 -17.88 3.82
CA ARG A 105 -11.41 -19.01 2.90
C ARG A 105 -10.50 -18.91 1.68
N PHE A 106 -10.31 -17.70 1.14
CA PHE A 106 -9.64 -17.49 -0.14
C PHE A 106 -8.22 -16.93 0.01
N THR A 107 -8.00 -15.99 0.92
CA THR A 107 -6.82 -15.10 0.89
C THR A 107 -6.41 -14.56 2.28
N PRO A 108 -6.25 -15.42 3.31
CA PRO A 108 -5.97 -15.01 4.70
C PRO A 108 -4.63 -14.28 4.92
N GLY A 109 -3.79 -14.18 3.89
CA GLY A 109 -2.50 -13.48 3.91
C GLY A 109 -2.54 -12.05 3.39
N GLU A 110 -3.68 -11.59 2.84
CA GLU A 110 -3.80 -10.30 2.15
C GLU A 110 -4.47 -9.22 3.00
N THR A 111 -4.25 -9.25 4.31
CA THR A 111 -4.83 -8.31 5.28
C THR A 111 -4.64 -6.85 4.86
N VAL A 112 -3.45 -6.53 4.33
CA VAL A 112 -3.08 -5.17 3.94
C VAL A 112 -3.97 -4.70 2.78
N MET A 113 -4.33 -5.57 1.84
CA MET A 113 -5.19 -5.19 0.71
C MET A 113 -6.61 -4.88 1.16
N VAL A 114 -7.15 -5.69 2.07
CA VAL A 114 -8.50 -5.47 2.61
C VAL A 114 -8.59 -4.15 3.38
N LEU A 115 -7.56 -3.81 4.17
CA LEU A 115 -7.52 -2.52 4.88
C LEU A 115 -7.25 -1.36 3.92
N ILE A 116 -6.26 -1.47 3.04
CA ILE A 116 -5.83 -0.33 2.22
C ILE A 116 -6.88 0.05 1.17
N THR A 117 -7.74 -0.88 0.74
CA THR A 117 -8.75 -0.62 -0.30
C THR A 117 -9.71 0.51 0.13
N PRO A 118 -10.43 0.44 1.27
CA PRO A 118 -11.20 1.58 1.79
C PRO A 118 -10.39 2.87 1.96
N LEU A 119 -9.12 2.76 2.38
CA LEU A 119 -8.25 3.94 2.53
C LEU A 119 -8.01 4.62 1.17
N LEU A 120 -7.79 3.85 0.11
CA LEU A 120 -7.58 4.37 -1.25
C LEU A 120 -8.82 5.09 -1.78
N PHE A 121 -10.03 4.64 -1.45
CA PHE A 121 -11.26 5.36 -1.79
C PHE A 121 -11.31 6.75 -1.15
N ILE A 122 -11.03 6.82 0.15
CA ILE A 122 -11.03 8.09 0.89
C ILE A 122 -9.92 9.02 0.37
N LEU A 123 -8.77 8.47 -0.02
CA LEU A 123 -7.66 9.19 -0.66
C LEU A 123 -7.93 9.54 -2.14
N ARG A 124 -9.12 9.24 -2.68
CA ARG A 124 -9.54 9.52 -4.06
C ARG A 124 -8.67 8.84 -5.13
N ILE A 125 -8.06 7.70 -4.81
CA ILE A 125 -7.27 6.87 -5.74
C ILE A 125 -7.66 5.37 -5.65
N PRO A 126 -8.97 5.02 -5.61
CA PRO A 126 -9.42 3.64 -5.38
C PRO A 126 -8.91 2.65 -6.44
N TYR A 127 -8.71 3.13 -7.68
CA TYR A 127 -8.25 2.36 -8.84
C TYR A 127 -6.83 1.80 -8.68
N ALA A 128 -6.07 2.25 -7.68
CA ALA A 128 -4.81 1.61 -7.31
C ALA A 128 -5.03 0.19 -6.76
N ALA A 129 -6.14 -0.05 -6.05
CA ALA A 129 -6.40 -1.30 -5.34
C ALA A 129 -6.39 -2.54 -6.26
N PRO A 130 -7.16 -2.61 -7.36
CA PRO A 130 -7.16 -3.79 -8.23
C PRO A 130 -5.82 -4.00 -8.95
N ILE A 131 -5.13 -2.93 -9.33
CA ILE A 131 -3.82 -3.01 -9.97
C ILE A 131 -2.79 -3.57 -8.99
N LEU A 132 -2.73 -3.04 -7.77
CA LEU A 132 -1.80 -3.50 -6.74
C LEU A 132 -2.09 -4.95 -6.32
N ALA A 133 -3.37 -5.32 -6.19
CA ALA A 133 -3.78 -6.69 -5.91
C ALA A 133 -3.35 -7.64 -7.03
N GLY A 134 -3.57 -7.27 -8.30
CA GLY A 134 -3.14 -8.09 -9.43
C GLY A 134 -1.62 -8.26 -9.52
N LEU A 135 -0.87 -7.19 -9.23
CA LEU A 135 0.60 -7.18 -9.25
C LEU A 135 1.23 -8.01 -8.13
N LEU A 136 0.74 -7.82 -6.89
CA LEU A 136 1.37 -8.36 -5.69
C LEU A 136 0.74 -9.68 -5.21
N GLY A 137 -0.52 -9.93 -5.57
CA GLY A 137 -1.32 -11.05 -5.12
C GLY A 137 -1.49 -12.15 -6.17
N ASN A 138 -2.59 -12.87 -6.03
CA ASN A 138 -3.03 -13.99 -6.86
C ASN A 138 -4.41 -13.65 -7.49
N PRO A 139 -5.00 -14.49 -8.36
CA PRO A 139 -6.30 -14.18 -8.95
C PRO A 139 -7.41 -14.01 -7.91
N LEU A 140 -7.34 -14.74 -6.80
CA LEU A 140 -8.34 -14.67 -5.72
C LEU A 140 -8.21 -13.39 -4.89
N SER A 141 -7.16 -12.59 -5.07
CA SER A 141 -7.08 -11.23 -4.54
C SER A 141 -8.19 -10.32 -5.08
N ALA A 142 -8.84 -10.70 -6.19
CA ALA A 142 -10.07 -10.04 -6.63
C ALA A 142 -11.15 -10.04 -5.54
N VAL A 143 -11.25 -11.13 -4.76
CA VAL A 143 -12.20 -11.25 -3.65
C VAL A 143 -11.83 -10.32 -2.50
N THR A 144 -10.53 -10.13 -2.22
CA THR A 144 -10.07 -9.26 -1.11
C THR A 144 -10.33 -7.79 -1.42
N VAL A 145 -10.05 -7.38 -2.65
CA VAL A 145 -10.37 -6.05 -3.12
C VAL A 145 -11.87 -5.82 -3.09
N ALA A 146 -12.69 -6.74 -3.60
CA ALA A 146 -14.14 -6.63 -3.53
C ALA A 146 -14.66 -6.51 -2.10
N CYS A 147 -14.11 -7.26 -1.15
CA CYS A 147 -14.44 -7.11 0.28
C CYS A 147 -14.12 -5.69 0.77
N GLY A 148 -12.97 -5.14 0.41
CA GLY A 148 -12.60 -3.77 0.74
C GLY A 148 -13.54 -2.72 0.12
N VAL A 149 -13.99 -2.92 -1.13
CA VAL A 149 -15.00 -2.06 -1.77
C VAL A 149 -16.31 -2.09 -0.96
N ILE A 150 -16.80 -3.28 -0.61
CA ILE A 150 -18.04 -3.44 0.17
C ILE A 150 -17.93 -2.73 1.52
N VAL A 151 -16.78 -2.85 2.21
CA VAL A 151 -16.55 -2.16 3.49
C VAL A 151 -16.61 -0.64 3.32
N TYR A 152 -16.00 -0.08 2.27
CA TYR A 152 -16.05 1.35 1.99
C TYR A 152 -17.48 1.83 1.77
N TYR A 153 -18.25 1.16 0.91
CA TYR A 153 -19.63 1.56 0.61
C TYR A 153 -20.56 1.36 1.81
N LEU A 154 -20.35 0.32 2.63
CA LEU A 154 -21.07 0.14 3.90
C LEU A 154 -20.84 1.35 4.82
N VAL A 155 -19.59 1.73 5.06
CA VAL A 155 -19.26 2.86 5.95
C VAL A 155 -19.77 4.18 5.36
N SER A 156 -19.61 4.38 4.05
CA SER A 156 -20.08 5.58 3.34
C SER A 156 -21.59 5.73 3.42
N TYR A 157 -22.35 4.66 3.14
CA TYR A 157 -23.81 4.66 3.23
C TYR A 157 -24.28 5.01 4.64
N MET A 158 -23.70 4.38 5.66
CA MET A 158 -24.04 4.64 7.06
C MET A 158 -23.68 6.07 7.47
N SER A 159 -22.56 6.61 7.00
CA SER A 159 -22.14 7.98 7.26
C SER A 159 -23.11 9.00 6.66
N MET A 160 -23.49 8.83 5.39
CA MET A 160 -24.37 9.75 4.68
C MET A 160 -25.82 9.73 5.21
N ASN A 161 -26.28 8.57 5.71
CA ASN A 161 -27.67 8.39 6.13
C ASN A 161 -27.85 8.32 7.66
N ALA A 162 -26.82 8.64 8.45
CA ALA A 162 -26.86 8.44 9.90
C ALA A 162 -28.01 9.18 10.61
N SER A 163 -28.35 10.39 10.20
CA SER A 163 -29.47 11.14 10.78
C SER A 163 -30.79 10.41 10.57
N LEU A 164 -31.05 9.92 9.35
CA LEU A 164 -32.23 9.13 9.01
C LEU A 164 -32.26 7.81 9.81
N LEU A 165 -31.14 7.10 9.83
CA LEU A 165 -30.97 5.84 10.54
C LEU A 165 -31.06 5.97 12.06
N SER A 166 -30.82 7.17 12.62
CA SER A 166 -31.01 7.44 14.05
C SER A 166 -32.45 7.87 14.39
N ALA A 167 -33.18 8.48 13.45
CA ALA A 167 -34.49 9.09 13.69
C ALA A 167 -35.68 8.12 13.50
N SER A 168 -35.55 7.08 12.67
CA SER A 168 -36.66 6.17 12.31
C SER A 168 -37.05 5.15 13.40
N ALA A 169 -37.26 5.60 14.65
CA ALA A 169 -37.57 4.72 15.80
C ALA A 169 -39.00 4.14 15.81
N ALA A 170 -39.88 4.58 14.90
CA ALA A 170 -41.28 4.19 14.85
C ALA A 170 -41.58 3.01 13.89
N GLU A 171 -40.59 2.53 13.15
CA GLU A 171 -40.77 1.47 12.15
C GLU A 171 -40.40 0.08 12.71
N SER A 172 -41.00 -0.96 12.12
CA SER A 172 -40.66 -2.34 12.50
C SER A 172 -39.19 -2.65 12.17
N ILE A 173 -38.50 -3.36 13.08
CA ILE A 173 -37.08 -3.74 12.94
C ILE A 173 -36.78 -4.39 11.58
N LEU A 174 -37.70 -5.22 11.07
CA LEU A 174 -37.55 -5.91 9.78
C LEU A 174 -37.53 -4.95 8.59
N VAL A 175 -38.32 -3.88 8.61
CA VAL A 175 -38.32 -2.86 7.55
C VAL A 175 -36.98 -2.13 7.56
N ARG A 176 -36.53 -1.69 8.74
CA ARG A 176 -35.21 -1.06 8.94
C ARG A 176 -34.05 -1.89 8.40
N ILE A 177 -34.01 -3.18 8.74
CA ILE A 177 -32.95 -4.07 8.26
C ILE A 177 -32.97 -4.17 6.74
N ARG A 178 -34.16 -4.27 6.12
CA ARG A 178 -34.29 -4.30 4.66
C ARG A 178 -33.82 -3.00 4.03
N GLU A 179 -34.22 -1.86 4.55
CA GLU A 179 -33.79 -0.55 4.04
C GLU A 179 -32.27 -0.37 4.09
N ILE A 180 -31.63 -0.79 5.19
CA ILE A 180 -30.17 -0.75 5.29
C ILE A 180 -29.53 -1.68 4.27
N LEU A 181 -30.02 -2.92 4.14
CA LEU A 181 -29.48 -3.88 3.18
C LEU A 181 -29.69 -3.43 1.74
N ASP A 182 -30.87 -2.93 1.39
CA ASP A 182 -31.19 -2.42 0.06
C ASP A 182 -30.38 -1.17 -0.26
N GLY A 183 -30.14 -0.28 0.72
CA GLY A 183 -29.30 0.88 0.53
C GLY A 183 -27.81 0.56 0.33
N VAL A 184 -27.28 -0.43 1.06
CA VAL A 184 -25.88 -0.86 0.93
C VAL A 184 -25.67 -1.70 -0.32
N PHE A 185 -26.47 -2.75 -0.51
CA PHE A 185 -26.29 -3.73 -1.60
C PHE A 185 -27.02 -3.37 -2.89
N GLY A 186 -28.04 -2.51 -2.83
CA GLY A 186 -28.68 -1.94 -4.01
C GLY A 186 -27.90 -0.78 -4.63
N ASN A 187 -26.77 -0.38 -4.04
CA ASN A 187 -25.89 0.63 -4.62
C ASN A 187 -25.24 0.10 -5.91
N ARG A 188 -25.72 0.60 -7.06
CA ARG A 188 -25.23 0.22 -8.40
C ARG A 188 -23.75 0.54 -8.58
N GLU A 189 -23.31 1.69 -8.07
CA GLU A 189 -21.92 2.14 -8.12
C GLU A 189 -20.99 1.11 -7.46
N MET A 190 -21.35 0.64 -6.27
CA MET A 190 -20.60 -0.39 -5.54
C MET A 190 -20.45 -1.68 -6.37
N VAL A 191 -21.54 -2.17 -6.96
CA VAL A 191 -21.55 -3.40 -7.74
C VAL A 191 -20.68 -3.27 -8.99
N ILE A 192 -20.77 -2.14 -9.70
CA ILE A 192 -19.96 -1.86 -10.89
C ILE A 192 -18.48 -1.79 -10.52
N ILE A 193 -18.11 -1.05 -9.47
CA ILE A 193 -16.70 -0.96 -9.05
C ILE A 193 -16.18 -2.32 -8.59
N ALA A 194 -16.95 -3.08 -7.79
CA ALA A 194 -16.52 -4.39 -7.33
C ALA A 194 -16.27 -5.35 -8.51
N ALA A 195 -17.14 -5.34 -9.53
CA ALA A 195 -16.97 -6.12 -10.74
C ALA A 195 -15.77 -5.65 -11.58
N ALA A 196 -15.62 -4.34 -11.80
CA ALA A 196 -14.49 -3.75 -12.51
C ALA A 196 -13.17 -4.13 -11.83
N PHE A 197 -13.07 -3.96 -10.52
CA PHE A 197 -11.88 -4.27 -9.75
C PHE A 197 -11.53 -5.75 -9.79
N ALA A 198 -12.53 -6.64 -9.76
CA ALA A 198 -12.30 -8.07 -9.88
C ALA A 198 -11.70 -8.43 -11.25
N VAL A 199 -12.29 -7.94 -12.35
CA VAL A 199 -11.81 -8.19 -13.71
C VAL A 199 -10.42 -7.58 -13.94
N THR A 200 -10.21 -6.34 -13.49
CA THR A 200 -8.91 -5.64 -13.56
C THR A 200 -7.84 -6.40 -12.78
N THR A 201 -8.14 -6.88 -11.57
CA THR A 201 -7.19 -7.67 -10.76
C THR A 201 -6.74 -8.94 -11.50
N ILE A 202 -7.69 -9.67 -12.10
CA ILE A 202 -7.40 -10.89 -12.86
C ILE A 202 -6.56 -10.56 -14.10
N LEU A 203 -6.94 -9.54 -14.87
CA LEU A 203 -6.21 -9.13 -16.07
C LEU A 203 -4.76 -8.74 -15.73
N VAL A 204 -4.56 -7.88 -14.74
CA VAL A 204 -3.22 -7.44 -14.29
C VAL A 204 -2.37 -8.65 -13.87
N TYR A 205 -2.97 -9.59 -13.13
CA TYR A 205 -2.30 -10.82 -12.73
C TYR A 205 -1.90 -11.72 -13.92
N LEU A 206 -2.74 -11.80 -14.96
CA LEU A 206 -2.41 -12.57 -16.15
C LEU A 206 -1.29 -11.90 -16.95
N VAL A 207 -1.41 -10.59 -17.19
CA VAL A 207 -0.45 -9.81 -17.99
C VAL A 207 0.94 -9.78 -17.34
N ARG A 208 1.03 -9.61 -16.02
CA ARG A 208 2.34 -9.59 -15.32
C ARG A 208 3.12 -10.90 -15.43
N ARG A 209 2.43 -12.02 -15.72
CA ARG A 209 3.03 -13.35 -15.87
C ARG A 209 3.39 -13.72 -17.30
N LEU A 210 3.09 -12.84 -18.27
CA LEU A 210 3.53 -13.02 -19.64
C LEU A 210 5.06 -12.94 -19.73
N SER A 211 5.65 -13.76 -20.59
CA SER A 211 7.10 -13.81 -20.88
C SER A 211 7.56 -12.66 -21.79
N VAL A 212 6.96 -11.48 -21.65
CA VAL A 212 7.22 -10.27 -22.46
C VAL A 212 8.04 -9.28 -21.62
N ASP A 213 8.93 -8.54 -22.28
CA ASP A 213 9.66 -7.46 -21.62
C ASP A 213 8.71 -6.37 -21.13
N TYR A 214 9.02 -5.77 -20.00
CA TYR A 214 8.16 -4.78 -19.33
C TYR A 214 6.76 -5.27 -18.94
N SER A 215 6.55 -6.58 -18.76
CA SER A 215 5.24 -7.17 -18.44
C SER A 215 4.51 -6.50 -17.26
N TRP A 216 5.24 -6.08 -16.21
CA TRP A 216 4.66 -5.34 -15.08
C TRP A 216 4.17 -3.94 -15.46
N THR A 217 4.94 -3.22 -16.27
CA THR A 217 4.53 -1.89 -16.79
C THR A 217 3.31 -2.02 -17.69
N ILE A 218 3.33 -3.02 -18.59
CA ILE A 218 2.20 -3.32 -19.47
C ILE A 218 0.97 -3.66 -18.64
N ALA A 219 1.12 -4.47 -17.58
CA ALA A 219 0.02 -4.82 -16.69
C ALA A 219 -0.58 -3.61 -15.97
N ILE A 220 0.23 -2.65 -15.51
CA ILE A 220 -0.28 -1.41 -14.88
C ILE A 220 -1.10 -0.59 -15.88
N ILE A 221 -0.54 -0.37 -17.07
CA ILE A 221 -1.20 0.46 -18.09
C ILE A 221 -2.48 -0.21 -18.59
N SER A 222 -2.43 -1.51 -18.93
CA SER A 222 -3.60 -2.24 -19.38
C SER A 222 -4.65 -2.38 -18.29
N GLY A 223 -4.25 -2.58 -17.04
CA GLY A 223 -5.14 -2.60 -15.88
C GLY A 223 -5.87 -1.27 -15.69
N ALA A 224 -5.14 -0.14 -15.69
CA ALA A 224 -5.74 1.18 -15.54
C ALA A 224 -6.71 1.52 -16.69
N LEU A 225 -6.34 1.18 -17.93
CA LEU A 225 -7.21 1.37 -19.10
C LEU A 225 -8.46 0.50 -19.03
N LEU A 226 -8.32 -0.78 -18.66
CA LEU A 226 -9.45 -1.68 -18.50
C LEU A 226 -10.42 -1.16 -17.46
N ASP A 227 -9.90 -0.71 -16.31
CA ASP A 227 -10.71 -0.21 -15.21
C ASP A 227 -11.57 1.00 -15.65
N ILE A 228 -10.96 1.95 -16.36
CA ILE A 228 -11.69 3.09 -16.95
C ILE A 228 -12.79 2.61 -17.90
N VAL A 229 -12.47 1.70 -18.83
CA VAL A 229 -13.42 1.21 -19.83
C VAL A 229 -14.59 0.48 -19.17
N VAL A 230 -14.33 -0.43 -18.24
CA VAL A 230 -15.38 -1.22 -17.58
C VAL A 230 -16.28 -0.32 -16.75
N ILE A 231 -15.72 0.67 -16.04
CA ILE A 231 -16.50 1.61 -15.25
C ILE A 231 -17.35 2.52 -16.14
N LEU A 232 -16.80 3.07 -17.23
CA LEU A 232 -17.58 3.91 -18.16
C LEU A 232 -18.70 3.13 -18.85
N VAL A 233 -18.44 1.88 -19.24
CA VAL A 233 -19.46 1.00 -19.82
C VAL A 233 -20.52 0.65 -18.78
N GLY A 234 -20.11 0.36 -17.54
CA GLY A 234 -21.02 0.10 -16.44
C GLY A 234 -21.89 1.32 -16.11
N ASP A 235 -21.29 2.51 -16.05
CA ASP A 235 -21.99 3.78 -15.84
C ASP A 235 -23.07 4.00 -16.90
N LEU A 236 -22.73 3.81 -18.17
CA LEU A 236 -23.66 3.96 -19.29
C LEU A 236 -24.83 2.97 -19.26
N ILE A 237 -24.58 1.71 -18.87
CA ILE A 237 -25.62 0.66 -18.85
C ILE A 237 -26.54 0.80 -17.64
N TYR A 238 -25.98 1.14 -16.48
CA TYR A 238 -26.68 1.08 -15.20
C TYR A 238 -27.09 2.46 -14.66
N ASP A 239 -26.73 3.55 -15.36
CA ASP A 239 -27.06 4.93 -15.01
C ASP A 239 -26.62 5.25 -13.57
N ALA A 240 -25.31 5.13 -13.33
CA ALA A 240 -24.71 5.19 -11.98
C ALA A 240 -24.09 6.56 -11.65
N ASP A 241 -24.23 7.54 -12.55
CA ASP A 241 -23.79 8.94 -12.40
C ASP A 241 -22.33 9.11 -11.96
N PHE A 242 -21.41 8.33 -12.53
CA PHE A 242 -19.99 8.44 -12.17
C PHE A 242 -19.38 9.78 -12.62
N SER A 243 -18.59 10.39 -11.73
CA SER A 243 -17.83 11.58 -12.10
C SER A 243 -16.65 11.22 -13.03
N ILE A 244 -16.77 11.49 -14.33
CA ILE A 244 -15.72 11.22 -15.32
C ILE A 244 -14.38 11.88 -14.94
N PRO A 245 -14.30 13.16 -14.52
CA PRO A 245 -13.03 13.76 -14.10
C PRO A 245 -12.41 13.06 -12.89
N GLY A 246 -13.25 12.63 -11.94
CA GLY A 246 -12.81 11.89 -10.75
C GLY A 246 -12.24 10.51 -11.12
N LEU A 247 -12.89 9.81 -12.06
CA LEU A 247 -12.41 8.55 -12.60
C LEU A 247 -11.03 8.73 -13.24
N LEU A 248 -10.87 9.66 -14.18
CA LEU A 248 -9.60 9.88 -14.88
C LEU A 248 -8.46 10.28 -13.93
N LEU A 249 -8.69 11.25 -13.04
CA LEU A 249 -7.67 11.70 -12.10
C LEU A 249 -7.31 10.61 -11.09
N GLY A 250 -8.31 9.89 -10.58
CA GLY A 250 -8.09 8.78 -9.67
C GLY A 250 -7.31 7.66 -10.35
N SER A 251 -7.62 7.30 -11.61
CA SER A 251 -6.91 6.25 -12.36
C SER A 251 -5.46 6.63 -12.62
N VAL A 252 -5.18 7.90 -12.97
CA VAL A 252 -3.81 8.40 -13.10
C VAL A 252 -3.07 8.32 -11.76
N GLY A 253 -3.69 8.78 -10.66
CA GLY A 253 -3.12 8.68 -9.32
C GLY A 253 -2.84 7.23 -8.92
N GLY A 254 -3.77 6.31 -9.20
CA GLY A 254 -3.61 4.89 -8.91
C GLY A 254 -2.51 4.22 -9.73
N ALA A 255 -2.40 4.54 -11.02
CA ALA A 255 -1.32 4.07 -11.86
C ALA A 255 0.05 4.57 -11.38
N LEU A 256 0.15 5.84 -10.95
CA LEU A 256 1.38 6.39 -10.36
C LEU A 256 1.78 5.64 -9.09
N VAL A 257 0.83 5.33 -8.20
CA VAL A 257 1.10 4.50 -7.01
C VAL A 257 1.58 3.12 -7.40
N ALA A 258 0.96 2.47 -8.40
CA ALA A 258 1.39 1.17 -8.89
C ALA A 258 2.80 1.21 -9.50
N PHE A 259 3.16 2.27 -10.24
CA PHE A 259 4.51 2.48 -10.75
C PHE A 259 5.53 2.69 -9.64
N LEU A 260 5.19 3.42 -8.58
CA LEU A 260 6.04 3.55 -7.41
C LEU A 260 6.29 2.18 -6.76
N VAL A 261 5.24 1.37 -6.59
CA VAL A 261 5.37 0.00 -6.05
C VAL A 261 6.22 -0.88 -6.96
N GLN A 262 6.01 -0.84 -8.29
CA GLN A 262 6.85 -1.55 -9.26
C GLN A 262 8.31 -1.11 -9.15
N PHE A 263 8.58 0.19 -9.03
CA PHE A 263 9.94 0.71 -8.89
C PHE A 263 10.64 0.10 -7.67
N PHE A 264 9.98 0.01 -6.52
CA PHE A 264 10.57 -0.60 -5.33
C PHE A 264 10.69 -2.12 -5.42
N ARG A 265 9.71 -2.82 -5.99
CA ARG A 265 9.65 -4.30 -5.97
C ARG A 265 10.30 -4.98 -7.17
N PHE A 266 10.14 -4.43 -8.38
CA PHE A 266 10.41 -5.11 -9.64
C PHE A 266 10.99 -4.14 -10.70
N ASN A 267 12.19 -3.62 -10.44
CA ASN A 267 12.96 -2.80 -11.41
C ASN A 267 14.04 -3.65 -12.08
N LEU A 268 13.80 -4.05 -13.33
CA LEU A 268 14.67 -4.90 -14.15
C LEU A 268 15.36 -4.10 -15.26
N ASP A 269 16.54 -4.56 -15.67
CA ASP A 269 17.29 -4.02 -16.79
C ASP A 269 17.08 -4.88 -18.04
N TYR A 270 16.06 -4.55 -18.83
CA TYR A 270 15.74 -5.30 -20.03
C TYR A 270 16.77 -5.14 -21.16
N SER A 271 17.63 -4.11 -21.12
CA SER A 271 18.68 -3.90 -22.12
C SER A 271 19.82 -4.92 -22.00
N ARG A 272 20.01 -5.51 -20.82
CA ARG A 272 21.00 -6.57 -20.54
C ARG A 272 20.36 -7.94 -20.43
N THR A 273 19.39 -8.24 -21.30
CA THR A 273 18.74 -9.56 -21.33
C THR A 273 19.67 -10.61 -21.93
N GLU A 274 19.94 -11.68 -21.19
CA GLU A 274 20.72 -12.82 -21.64
C GLU A 274 19.81 -14.03 -21.88
N LYS A 275 20.05 -14.78 -22.96
CA LYS A 275 19.37 -16.04 -23.24
C LYS A 275 20.40 -17.15 -23.15
N VAL A 276 20.22 -18.05 -22.19
CA VAL A 276 21.13 -19.18 -21.96
C VAL A 276 20.38 -20.47 -22.22
N GLN A 277 21.12 -21.46 -22.74
CA GLN A 277 20.62 -22.79 -23.06
C GLN A 277 21.33 -23.77 -22.15
N PHE A 278 20.57 -24.65 -21.51
CA PHE A 278 21.11 -25.74 -20.70
C PHE A 278 20.55 -27.05 -21.23
N GLU A 279 21.37 -28.08 -21.27
CA GLU A 279 20.97 -29.43 -21.65
C GLU A 279 21.42 -30.37 -20.53
N ASP A 280 20.51 -31.22 -20.06
CA ASP A 280 20.81 -32.37 -19.21
C ASP A 280 20.34 -33.65 -19.91
N ASP A 281 20.53 -34.81 -19.27
CA ASP A 281 20.23 -36.11 -19.88
C ASP A 281 18.73 -36.31 -20.22
N GLU A 282 17.81 -35.53 -19.62
CA GLU A 282 16.36 -35.64 -19.84
C GLU A 282 15.74 -34.40 -20.51
N TYR A 283 16.36 -33.22 -20.40
CA TYR A 283 15.74 -31.94 -20.74
C TYR A 283 16.67 -30.94 -21.41
N TYR A 284 16.09 -30.17 -22.34
CA TYR A 284 16.70 -29.00 -22.97
C TYR A 284 15.97 -27.73 -22.48
N TYR A 285 16.66 -26.89 -21.72
CA TYR A 285 16.11 -25.66 -21.13
C TYR A 285 16.49 -24.43 -21.94
N TYR A 286 15.48 -23.61 -22.25
CA TYR A 286 15.67 -22.24 -22.77
C TYR A 286 15.36 -21.24 -21.67
N VAL A 287 16.40 -20.59 -21.12
CA VAL A 287 16.26 -19.67 -19.99
C VAL A 287 16.51 -18.23 -20.45
N LYS A 288 15.59 -17.33 -20.10
CA LYS A 288 15.75 -15.89 -20.26
C LYS A 288 16.12 -15.27 -18.91
N ALA A 289 17.34 -14.76 -18.80
CA ALA A 289 17.82 -14.06 -17.61
C ALA A 289 17.73 -12.54 -17.84
N VAL A 290 16.99 -11.85 -16.98
CA VAL A 290 16.90 -10.38 -16.98
C VAL A 290 17.47 -9.86 -15.66
N PRO A 291 18.60 -9.14 -15.66
CA PRO A 291 19.24 -8.68 -14.44
C PRO A 291 18.40 -7.61 -13.75
N LYS A 292 18.45 -7.59 -12.42
CA LYS A 292 17.83 -6.52 -11.61
C LYS A 292 18.71 -5.27 -11.69
N MET A 293 18.10 -4.09 -11.79
CA MET A 293 18.83 -2.82 -11.71
C MET A 293 19.35 -2.64 -10.28
N THR A 294 20.65 -2.85 -10.08
CA THR A 294 21.37 -2.55 -8.83
C THR A 294 22.53 -1.62 -9.14
N VAL A 295 22.72 -0.62 -8.29
CA VAL A 295 23.88 0.29 -8.35
C VAL A 295 24.67 0.04 -7.07
N SER A 296 25.97 -0.23 -7.20
CA SER A 296 26.86 -0.31 -6.05
C SER A 296 26.87 1.03 -5.32
N THR A 297 26.59 1.00 -4.01
CA THR A 297 26.67 2.22 -3.19
C THR A 297 28.12 2.70 -3.18
N PRO A 298 28.40 3.98 -3.47
CA PRO A 298 29.77 4.47 -3.49
C PRO A 298 30.36 4.36 -2.08
N GLU A 299 31.41 3.55 -1.95
CA GLU A 299 32.15 3.37 -0.70
C GLU A 299 32.76 4.73 -0.29
N LYS A 300 32.41 5.25 0.89
CA LYS A 300 33.06 6.44 1.45
C LYS A 300 34.53 6.10 1.75
N LYS A 301 35.42 6.32 0.78
CA LYS A 301 36.87 6.29 1.03
C LYS A 301 37.24 7.49 1.90
N VAL A 302 37.28 7.27 3.21
CA VAL A 302 37.83 8.25 4.15
C VAL A 302 39.34 8.32 3.92
N LYS A 303 39.80 9.31 3.16
CA LYS A 303 41.23 9.68 3.12
C LYS A 303 41.61 10.19 4.52
N LYS A 304 42.25 9.35 5.33
CA LYS A 304 42.96 9.82 6.53
C LYS A 304 44.14 10.67 6.05
N ILE A 305 44.00 11.99 6.16
CA ILE A 305 45.11 12.92 5.97
C ILE A 305 45.92 12.88 7.26
N THR A 306 46.92 12.00 7.33
CA THR A 306 47.93 12.06 8.41
C THR A 306 48.87 13.22 8.08
N THR A 307 48.72 14.35 8.75
CA THR A 307 49.70 15.45 8.70
C THR A 307 50.97 15.02 9.42
N GLN A 308 51.98 14.59 8.67
CA GLN A 308 53.30 14.30 9.20
C GLN A 308 53.97 15.62 9.60
N ARG A 309 53.97 15.94 10.91
CA ARG A 309 54.63 17.12 11.47
C ARG A 309 56.15 16.89 11.42
N GLY A 310 56.78 17.24 10.30
CA GLY A 310 58.23 17.16 10.11
C GLY A 310 58.95 18.15 11.03
N ASN A 311 59.53 17.65 12.12
CA ASN A 311 60.30 18.44 13.07
C ASN A 311 61.68 18.79 12.46
N ARG A 312 61.73 19.87 11.68
CA ARG A 312 62.98 20.41 11.11
C ARG A 312 63.80 21.01 12.27
N ARG A 313 64.77 20.26 12.81
CA ARG A 313 65.80 20.80 13.71
C ARG A 313 66.66 21.78 12.93
N VAL A 314 66.48 23.07 13.18
CA VAL A 314 67.36 24.14 12.69
C VAL A 314 68.67 24.06 13.48
N LYS A 315 69.77 23.76 12.80
CA LYS A 315 71.13 23.80 13.33
C LYS A 315 71.58 25.27 13.31
N HIS A 316 71.63 25.93 14.47
CA HIS A 316 72.27 27.25 14.59
C HIS A 316 73.79 27.05 14.70
N THR A 317 74.52 27.48 13.68
CA THR A 317 75.96 27.75 13.77
C THR A 317 76.16 29.21 13.40
N ASN A 318 76.31 30.08 14.40
CA ASN A 318 76.82 31.43 14.21
C ASN A 318 78.29 31.45 14.63
N MET A 319 79.16 31.57 13.64
CA MET A 319 80.53 32.02 13.77
C MET A 319 80.55 33.43 14.36
N ARG A 320 81.18 33.61 15.52
CA ARG A 320 81.76 34.88 15.96
C ARG A 320 83.08 34.57 16.65
N ASP A 321 84.04 35.46 16.40
CA ASP A 321 85.33 35.60 17.08
C ASP A 321 86.52 34.83 16.51
N ALA A 322 86.90 35.22 15.28
CA ALA A 322 88.29 35.16 14.81
C ALA A 322 88.82 36.59 14.65
N ALA A 323 89.05 37.26 15.78
CA ALA A 323 89.83 38.49 15.84
C ALA A 323 90.35 38.67 17.27
N HIS A 324 91.50 38.06 17.59
CA HIS A 324 92.57 38.67 18.40
C HIS A 324 93.67 37.66 18.72
N ARG A 325 94.92 38.08 18.45
CA ARG A 325 96.21 37.55 18.95
C ARG A 325 96.67 36.26 18.24
N GLN A 326 97.84 36.21 17.60
CA GLN A 326 99.15 36.69 18.05
C GLN A 326 100.00 37.23 16.88
N ARG A 327 100.44 38.49 17.01
CA ARG A 327 101.83 38.87 16.79
C ARG A 327 102.42 39.11 18.19
N GLU A 328 103.71 38.87 18.29
CA GLU A 328 104.57 38.75 19.50
C GLU A 328 104.65 37.33 20.08
#